data_AF-A0A844YF14-F1
#
_entry.id   AF-A0A844YF14-F1
#
_cell.length_a   1.000
_cell.length_b   1.000
_cell.length_c   1.000
_cell.angle_alpha   90.00
_cell.angle_beta   90.00
_cell.angle_gamma   90.00
#
_symmetry.space_group_name_H-M   'P 1'
#
loop_
_entity.id
_entity.type
_entity.pdbx_description
1 polymer ?
#
loop_
_entity_poly.entity_id
_entity_poly.type
_entity_poly.pdbx_seq_one_letter_code
_entity_poly.pdbx_strand_id
1 'polypeptide(L)'
;MESSQDFIDYYDVLQVDPNCDARILEIAYHYFAKMYHPDHAETANPDKFNSVVEAYRVLRNPEKREEYNRVYALNREQPPRTVHIERELEIDESTAIDDEAIREKILLHLYKRRRENPSDPGVIGWLLQEALECSDEQFDFHMWYLKAKGLIAITEDSGLAITIEGVDHIIATARAKPEPQLLIDKVVDEVIFAEGAAAEEE
;
A
#
# COMPACT_ATOMS: atom_id res chain seq x y z
N MET A 1 -8.90 -41.12 11.10
CA MET A 1 -8.12 -40.11 10.38
C MET A 1 -9.06 -39.51 9.36
N GLU A 2 -9.85 -38.52 9.79
CA GLU A 2 -10.70 -37.77 8.87
C GLU A 2 -9.79 -36.77 8.17
N SER A 3 -9.48 -37.05 6.91
CA SER A 3 -8.85 -36.08 6.02
C SER A 3 -9.86 -34.96 5.81
N SER A 4 -9.69 -33.83 6.49
CA SER A 4 -10.36 -32.58 6.15
C SER A 4 -9.96 -32.24 4.70
N GLN A 5 -10.75 -32.69 3.73
CA GLN A 5 -10.64 -32.19 2.37
C GLN A 5 -11.21 -30.78 2.42
N ASP A 6 -10.32 -29.79 2.44
CA ASP A 6 -10.70 -28.40 2.24
C ASP A 6 -11.49 -28.33 0.92
N PHE A 7 -12.68 -27.73 0.98
CA PHE A 7 -13.52 -27.56 -0.20
C PHE A 7 -12.79 -26.65 -1.19
N ILE A 8 -12.37 -27.20 -2.33
CA ILE A 8 -11.71 -26.45 -3.39
C ILE A 8 -12.78 -25.83 -4.28
N ASP A 9 -12.78 -24.50 -4.36
CA ASP A 9 -13.63 -23.76 -5.27
C ASP A 9 -13.03 -23.76 -6.69
N TYR A 10 -13.57 -24.61 -7.57
CA TYR A 10 -13.14 -24.73 -8.96
C TYR A 10 -13.51 -23.51 -9.81
N TYR A 11 -14.55 -22.77 -9.42
CA TYR A 11 -14.93 -21.53 -10.08
C TYR A 11 -13.92 -20.42 -9.77
N ASP A 12 -13.49 -20.33 -8.51
CA ASP A 12 -12.42 -19.41 -8.08
C ASP A 12 -11.07 -19.79 -8.69
N VAL A 13 -10.73 -21.08 -8.76
CA VAL A 13 -9.46 -21.54 -9.39
C VAL A 13 -9.37 -21.10 -10.85
N LEU A 14 -10.47 -21.12 -11.59
CA LEU A 14 -10.54 -20.67 -12.98
C LEU A 14 -10.97 -19.21 -13.13
N GLN A 15 -11.25 -18.50 -12.03
CA GLN A 15 -11.73 -17.11 -12.01
C GLN A 15 -12.94 -16.89 -12.95
N VAL A 16 -13.90 -17.81 -12.91
CA VAL A 16 -15.12 -17.76 -13.75
C VAL A 16 -16.38 -17.84 -12.90
N ASP A 17 -17.46 -17.21 -13.37
CA ASP A 17 -18.75 -17.26 -12.69
C ASP A 17 -19.35 -18.69 -12.72
N PRO A 18 -20.07 -19.14 -11.67
CA PRO A 18 -20.79 -20.42 -11.68
C PRO A 18 -21.78 -20.59 -12.84
N ASN A 19 -22.28 -19.49 -13.41
CA ASN A 19 -23.16 -19.46 -14.58
C ASN A 19 -22.40 -19.29 -15.91
N CYS A 20 -21.07 -19.40 -15.93
CA CYS A 20 -20.28 -19.23 -17.15
C CYS A 20 -20.58 -20.31 -18.20
N ASP A 21 -20.54 -19.90 -19.47
CA ASP A 21 -20.66 -20.79 -20.62
C ASP A 21 -19.39 -21.66 -20.77
N ALA A 22 -19.53 -22.85 -21.36
CA ALA A 22 -18.44 -23.75 -21.69
C ALA A 22 -17.32 -23.08 -22.50
N ARG A 23 -17.67 -22.13 -23.38
CA ARG A 23 -16.68 -21.34 -24.13
C ARG A 23 -15.79 -20.49 -23.22
N ILE A 24 -16.37 -19.87 -22.19
CA ILE A 24 -15.63 -19.04 -21.22
C ILE A 24 -14.73 -19.93 -20.36
N LEU A 25 -15.24 -21.10 -19.95
CA LEU A 25 -14.48 -22.09 -19.21
C LEU A 25 -13.24 -22.58 -19.98
N GLU A 26 -13.39 -22.84 -21.28
CA GLU A 26 -12.28 -23.25 -22.16
C GLU A 26 -11.24 -22.15 -22.32
N ILE A 27 -11.66 -20.89 -22.52
CA ILE A 27 -10.75 -19.74 -22.60
C ILE A 27 -9.96 -19.57 -21.30
N ALA A 28 -10.64 -19.61 -20.15
CA ALA A 28 -10.01 -19.47 -18.83
C ALA A 28 -9.00 -20.60 -18.58
N TYR A 29 -9.36 -21.84 -18.89
CA TYR A 29 -8.45 -22.98 -18.80
C TYR A 29 -7.20 -22.78 -19.65
N HIS A 30 -7.32 -22.42 -20.93
CA HIS A 30 -6.16 -22.22 -21.78
C HIS A 30 -5.26 -21.08 -21.31
N TYR A 31 -5.86 -20.00 -20.80
CA TYR A 31 -5.12 -18.88 -20.23
C TYR A 31 -4.28 -19.32 -19.02
N PHE A 32 -4.91 -19.92 -18.01
CA PHE A 32 -4.20 -20.33 -16.79
C PHE A 32 -3.27 -21.53 -17.01
N ALA A 33 -3.62 -22.46 -17.89
CA ALA A 33 -2.74 -23.58 -18.23
C ALA A 33 -1.46 -23.09 -18.91
N LYS A 34 -1.53 -22.09 -19.79
CA LYS A 34 -0.36 -21.46 -20.40
C LYS A 34 0.47 -20.68 -19.37
N MET A 35 -0.21 -19.97 -18.46
CA MET A 35 0.44 -19.16 -17.42
C MET A 35 1.21 -20.03 -16.42
N TYR A 36 0.64 -21.15 -15.98
CA TYR A 36 1.25 -22.01 -14.96
C TYR A 36 2.01 -23.21 -15.54
N HIS A 37 2.16 -23.30 -16.87
CA HIS A 37 2.83 -24.41 -17.52
C HIS A 37 4.27 -24.58 -17.02
N PRO A 38 4.76 -25.80 -16.75
CA PRO A 38 6.14 -26.03 -16.29
C PRO A 38 7.21 -25.52 -17.28
N ASP A 39 6.88 -25.39 -18.56
CA ASP A 39 7.79 -24.83 -19.57
C ASP A 39 7.88 -23.29 -19.53
N HIS A 40 7.08 -22.60 -18.70
CA HIS A 40 7.12 -21.14 -18.58
C HIS A 40 7.98 -20.70 -17.38
N ALA A 41 9.24 -20.35 -17.64
CA ALA A 41 10.26 -20.15 -16.59
C ALA A 41 9.94 -19.09 -15.52
N GLU A 42 9.11 -18.08 -15.82
CA GLU A 42 8.82 -16.96 -14.90
C GLU A 42 7.60 -17.21 -14.00
N THR A 43 6.62 -18.00 -14.45
CA THR A 43 5.32 -18.17 -13.75
C THR A 43 4.93 -19.64 -13.54
N ALA A 44 5.85 -20.57 -13.83
CA ALA A 44 5.66 -21.99 -13.62
C ALA A 44 5.26 -22.27 -12.16
N ASN A 45 4.10 -22.88 -12.00
CA ASN A 45 3.63 -23.33 -10.70
C ASN A 45 2.89 -24.66 -10.87
N PRO A 46 3.53 -25.81 -10.54
CA PRO A 46 2.95 -27.12 -10.79
C PRO A 46 1.69 -27.36 -9.94
N ASP A 47 1.62 -26.81 -8.72
CA ASP A 47 0.45 -26.97 -7.86
C ASP A 47 -0.76 -26.24 -8.44
N LYS A 48 -0.59 -24.97 -8.84
CA LYS A 48 -1.65 -24.19 -9.50
C LYS A 48 -2.06 -24.79 -10.84
N PHE A 49 -1.10 -25.31 -11.61
CA PHE A 49 -1.39 -26.01 -12.87
C PHE A 49 -2.27 -27.23 -12.64
N ASN A 50 -1.94 -28.05 -11.64
CA ASN A 50 -2.75 -29.22 -11.28
C ASN A 50 -4.17 -28.82 -10.83
N SER A 51 -4.30 -27.76 -10.03
CA SER A 51 -5.61 -27.24 -9.61
C SER A 51 -6.44 -26.77 -10.82
N VAL A 52 -5.85 -26.07 -11.77
CA VAL A 52 -6.52 -25.57 -13.00
C VAL A 52 -6.98 -26.73 -13.88
N VAL A 53 -6.14 -27.76 -14.06
CA VAL A 53 -6.51 -28.96 -14.82
C VAL A 53 -7.65 -29.71 -14.15
N GLU A 54 -7.59 -29.86 -12.83
CA GLU A 54 -8.64 -30.56 -12.08
C GLU A 54 -9.97 -29.81 -12.10
N ALA A 55 -9.93 -28.49 -11.91
CA ALA A 55 -11.10 -27.61 -12.00
C ALA A 55 -11.77 -27.72 -13.38
N TYR A 56 -10.98 -27.63 -14.46
CA TYR A 56 -11.51 -27.76 -15.82
C TYR A 56 -12.08 -29.15 -16.09
N ARG A 57 -11.43 -30.21 -15.60
CA ARG A 57 -11.88 -31.60 -15.76
C ARG A 57 -13.26 -31.84 -15.14
N VAL A 58 -13.54 -31.23 -14.00
CA VAL A 58 -14.83 -31.33 -13.30
C VAL A 58 -15.87 -30.43 -13.97
N LEU A 59 -15.54 -29.16 -14.24
CA LEU A 59 -16.49 -28.17 -14.74
C LEU A 59 -16.85 -28.33 -16.23
N ARG A 60 -15.99 -28.96 -17.04
CA ARG A 60 -16.27 -29.18 -18.47
C ARG A 60 -17.37 -30.21 -18.71
N ASN A 61 -17.49 -31.22 -17.85
CA ASN A 61 -18.52 -32.25 -18.01
C ASN A 61 -19.83 -31.76 -17.35
N PRO A 62 -20.94 -31.64 -18.08
CA PRO A 62 -22.21 -31.15 -17.54
C PRO A 62 -22.71 -31.94 -16.32
N GLU A 63 -22.59 -33.27 -16.33
CA GLU A 63 -23.05 -34.14 -15.24
C GLU A 63 -22.22 -33.92 -13.97
N LYS A 64 -20.89 -33.84 -14.13
CA LYS A 64 -19.96 -33.57 -13.03
C LYS A 64 -20.09 -32.14 -12.50
N ARG A 65 -20.34 -31.17 -13.40
CA ARG A 65 -20.58 -29.78 -13.02
C ARG A 65 -21.87 -29.65 -12.22
N GLU A 66 -22.92 -30.39 -12.57
CA GLU A 66 -24.16 -30.39 -11.80
C GLU A 66 -23.97 -31.00 -10.41
N GLU A 67 -23.26 -32.14 -10.31
CA GLU A 67 -22.91 -32.75 -9.02
C GLU A 67 -22.05 -31.80 -8.17
N TYR A 68 -21.05 -31.18 -8.78
CA TYR A 68 -20.23 -30.16 -8.15
C TYR A 68 -21.06 -28.97 -7.71
N ASN A 69 -22.01 -28.49 -8.52
CA ASN A 69 -22.89 -27.37 -8.17
C ASN A 69 -23.76 -27.65 -6.95
N ARG A 70 -24.20 -28.90 -6.76
CA ARG A 70 -24.93 -29.31 -5.54
C ARG A 70 -24.04 -29.20 -4.31
N VAL A 71 -22.81 -29.71 -4.38
CA VAL A 71 -21.84 -29.63 -3.28
C VAL A 71 -21.41 -28.17 -3.04
N TYR A 72 -21.18 -27.42 -4.12
CA TYR A 72 -20.86 -26.00 -4.11
C TYR A 72 -21.95 -25.20 -3.39
N ALA A 73 -23.23 -25.42 -3.72
CA ALA A 73 -24.35 -24.73 -3.07
C ALA A 73 -24.46 -25.05 -1.57
N LEU A 74 -24.18 -26.29 -1.15
CA LEU A 74 -24.17 -26.69 0.27
C LEU A 74 -23.02 -26.04 1.05
N ASN A 75 -21.85 -25.85 0.43
CA ASN A 75 -20.72 -25.17 1.05
C ASN A 75 -20.86 -23.63 1.00
N ARG A 76 -21.80 -23.11 0.19
CA ARG A 76 -22.11 -21.68 0.02
C ARG A 76 -23.14 -21.14 1.02
N GLU A 77 -23.42 -21.87 2.11
CA GLU A 77 -24.10 -21.31 3.29
C GLU A 77 -23.25 -20.29 4.05
N GLN A 78 -21.97 -20.15 3.68
CA GLN A 78 -21.28 -18.89 3.85
C GLN A 78 -21.66 -18.00 2.66
N PRO A 79 -22.15 -16.77 2.90
CA PRO A 79 -22.48 -15.84 1.81
C PRO A 79 -21.32 -15.86 0.81
N PRO A 80 -21.58 -15.71 -0.50
CA PRO A 80 -20.48 -15.62 -1.46
C PRO A 80 -19.42 -14.74 -0.82
N ARG A 81 -18.14 -15.13 -0.89
CA ARG A 81 -17.13 -14.10 -0.87
C ARG A 81 -17.52 -13.20 -2.04
N THR A 82 -18.38 -12.21 -1.79
CA THR A 82 -18.02 -10.84 -2.09
C THR A 82 -16.54 -10.86 -1.86
N VAL A 83 -15.77 -10.82 -2.95
CA VAL A 83 -14.59 -9.98 -2.96
C VAL A 83 -15.03 -8.80 -2.11
N HIS A 84 -14.50 -8.70 -0.89
CA HIS A 84 -14.95 -7.70 0.04
C HIS A 84 -14.43 -6.39 -0.52
N ILE A 85 -15.00 -5.93 -1.62
CA ILE A 85 -14.83 -4.59 -2.16
C ILE A 85 -15.20 -3.63 -1.02
N GLU A 86 -16.14 -4.01 -0.15
CA GLU A 86 -16.50 -3.24 1.05
C GLU A 86 -15.48 -3.29 2.20
N ARG A 87 -14.64 -4.32 2.38
CA ARG A 87 -13.55 -4.29 3.40
C ARG A 87 -12.23 -3.74 2.86
N GLU A 88 -11.98 -3.81 1.55
CA GLU A 88 -10.83 -3.16 0.92
C GLU A 88 -11.07 -1.67 0.60
N LEU A 89 -12.33 -1.20 0.66
CA LEU A 89 -12.68 0.22 0.54
C LEU A 89 -12.78 0.94 1.89
N GLU A 90 -12.48 0.28 3.01
CA GLU A 90 -12.26 0.97 4.28
C GLU A 90 -10.89 1.70 4.26
N ILE A 91 -10.69 2.60 3.29
CA ILE A 91 -9.76 3.70 3.48
C ILE A 91 -10.48 4.63 4.45
N ASP A 92 -10.33 4.37 5.74
CA ASP A 92 -10.82 5.25 6.79
C ASP A 92 -10.19 6.64 6.59
N GLU A 93 -10.90 7.72 6.96
CA GLU A 93 -10.37 9.09 6.86
C GLU A 93 -9.02 9.22 7.59
N SER A 94 -8.79 8.38 8.62
CA SER A 94 -7.50 8.23 9.29
C SER A 94 -6.36 7.84 8.36
N THR A 95 -6.60 6.94 7.39
CA THR A 95 -5.58 6.49 6.42
C THR A 95 -5.18 7.64 5.48
N ALA A 96 -6.13 8.46 5.05
CA ALA A 96 -5.83 9.64 4.24
C ALA A 96 -5.03 10.72 4.99
N ILE A 97 -5.26 10.83 6.31
CA ILE A 97 -4.52 11.73 7.21
C ILE A 97 -3.10 11.19 7.44
N ASP A 98 -2.94 9.89 7.66
CA ASP A 98 -1.64 9.25 7.81
C ASP A 98 -0.80 9.38 6.54
N ASP A 99 -1.43 9.23 5.37
CA ASP A 99 -0.81 9.46 4.07
C ASP A 99 -0.30 10.90 3.90
N GLU A 100 -1.01 11.90 4.43
CA GLU A 100 -0.57 13.30 4.42
C GLU A 100 0.66 13.49 5.30
N ALA A 101 0.66 12.92 6.50
CA ALA A 101 1.80 12.98 7.41
C ALA A 101 3.05 12.31 6.81
N ILE A 102 2.89 11.17 6.13
CA ILE A 102 4.02 10.48 5.48
C ILE A 102 4.58 11.33 4.33
N ARG A 103 3.72 11.88 3.47
CA ARG A 103 4.15 12.80 2.39
C ARG A 103 4.89 14.01 2.93
N GLU A 104 4.40 14.63 4.01
CA GLU A 104 5.06 15.77 4.66
C GLU A 104 6.45 15.37 5.19
N LYS A 105 6.57 14.22 5.86
CA LYS A 105 7.86 13.72 6.36
C LYS A 105 8.85 13.44 5.23
N ILE A 106 8.41 12.84 4.12
CA ILE A 106 9.23 12.61 2.91
C ILE A 106 9.78 13.96 2.42
N LEU A 107 8.90 14.94 2.21
CA LEU A 107 9.27 16.25 1.70
C LEU A 107 10.22 17.00 2.64
N LEU A 108 9.96 16.98 3.96
CA LEU A 108 10.83 17.60 4.96
C LEU A 108 12.22 16.96 5.02
N HIS A 109 12.29 15.62 4.91
CA HIS A 109 13.56 14.92 4.88
C HIS A 109 14.39 15.31 3.64
N LEU A 110 13.77 15.31 2.46
CA LEU A 110 14.43 15.71 1.22
C LEU A 110 14.83 17.19 1.24
N TYR A 111 14.00 18.06 1.82
CA TYR A 111 14.31 19.48 2.03
C TYR A 111 15.51 19.67 2.95
N LYS A 112 15.56 18.96 4.08
CA LYS A 112 16.71 18.97 4.99
C LYS A 112 17.98 18.52 4.27
N ARG A 113 17.93 17.40 3.54
CA ARG A 113 19.07 16.89 2.76
C ARG A 113 19.55 17.91 1.73
N ARG A 114 18.65 18.56 0.99
CA ARG A 114 18.98 19.59 -0.02
C ARG A 114 19.69 20.81 0.58
N ARG A 115 19.34 21.19 1.81
CA ARG A 115 19.98 22.29 2.55
C ARG A 115 21.36 21.90 3.08
N GLU A 116 21.50 20.69 3.60
CA GLU A 116 22.76 20.18 4.13
C GLU A 116 23.75 19.84 3.02
N ASN A 117 23.26 19.43 1.85
CA ASN A 117 24.07 18.98 0.72
C ASN A 117 23.57 19.56 -0.61
N PRO A 118 23.99 20.78 -0.96
CA PRO A 118 23.54 21.44 -2.19
C PRO A 118 23.98 20.74 -3.48
N SER A 119 25.19 20.16 -3.49
CA SER A 119 25.77 19.53 -4.68
C SER A 119 25.31 18.08 -4.91
N ASP A 120 24.98 17.36 -3.84
CA ASP A 120 24.44 16.00 -3.89
C ASP A 120 23.20 15.91 -2.97
N PRO A 121 22.03 16.26 -3.49
CA PRO A 121 20.78 16.20 -2.72
C PRO A 121 20.13 14.82 -2.72
N GLY A 122 20.69 13.83 -3.43
CA GLY A 122 20.05 12.55 -3.65
C GLY A 122 19.92 11.74 -2.36
N VAL A 123 18.72 11.24 -2.10
CA VAL A 123 18.44 10.26 -1.04
C VAL A 123 17.92 8.99 -1.67
N ILE A 124 18.49 7.85 -1.32
CA ILE A 124 18.06 6.60 -1.94
C ILE A 124 16.72 6.16 -1.34
N GLY A 125 15.78 5.73 -2.19
CA GLY A 125 14.39 5.48 -1.80
C GLY A 125 14.24 4.52 -0.63
N TRP A 126 14.97 3.39 -0.62
CA TRP A 126 14.90 2.41 0.47
C TRP A 126 15.31 3.03 1.82
N LEU A 127 16.27 3.96 1.84
CA LEU A 127 16.76 4.57 3.06
C LEU A 127 15.69 5.48 3.67
N LEU A 128 14.93 6.15 2.80
CA LEU A 128 13.82 6.98 3.23
C LEU A 128 12.66 6.14 3.73
N GLN A 129 12.38 5.02 3.08
CA GLN A 129 11.38 4.05 3.51
C GLN A 129 11.68 3.48 4.90
N GLU A 130 12.93 3.07 5.14
CA GLU A 130 13.39 2.58 6.46
C GLU A 130 13.28 3.67 7.53
N ALA A 131 13.70 4.90 7.22
CA ALA A 131 13.62 6.03 8.16
C ALA A 131 12.19 6.45 8.52
N LEU A 132 11.20 6.07 7.72
CA LEU A 132 9.78 6.40 7.92
C LEU A 132 8.97 5.22 8.47
N GLU A 133 9.58 4.03 8.63
CA GLU A 133 8.93 2.80 9.08
C GLU A 133 7.65 2.46 8.29
N CYS A 134 7.63 2.76 6.99
CA CYS A 134 6.47 2.53 6.11
C CYS A 134 6.63 1.28 5.23
N SER A 135 5.51 0.67 4.83
CA SER A 135 5.54 -0.50 3.95
C SER A 135 5.95 -0.12 2.51
N ASP A 136 6.43 -1.10 1.73
CA ASP A 136 6.78 -0.91 0.31
C ASP A 136 5.60 -0.28 -0.47
N GLU A 137 4.40 -0.82 -0.26
CA GLU A 137 3.19 -0.41 -0.96
C GLU A 137 2.76 1.04 -0.61
N GLN A 138 2.86 1.44 0.66
CA GLN A 138 2.60 2.80 1.10
C GLN A 138 3.61 3.78 0.51
N PHE A 139 4.89 3.41 0.56
CA PHE A 139 5.96 4.24 0.03
C PHE A 139 5.80 4.46 -1.47
N ASP A 140 5.56 3.40 -2.24
CA ASP A 140 5.36 3.46 -3.69
C ASP A 140 4.19 4.37 -4.08
N PHE A 141 3.07 4.29 -3.34
CA PHE A 141 1.94 5.18 -3.54
C PHE A 141 2.29 6.66 -3.33
N HIS A 142 2.97 6.99 -2.22
CA HIS A 142 3.41 8.36 -1.96
C HIS A 142 4.42 8.86 -2.99
N MET A 143 5.34 7.98 -3.40
CA MET A 143 6.33 8.26 -4.42
C MET A 143 5.67 8.54 -5.78
N TRP A 144 4.67 7.75 -6.16
CA TRP A 144 3.86 8.00 -7.35
C TRP A 144 3.17 9.36 -7.27
N TYR A 145 2.50 9.67 -6.16
CA TYR A 145 1.79 10.94 -5.97
C TYR A 145 2.74 12.15 -6.05
N LEU A 146 3.84 12.13 -5.29
CA LEU A 146 4.79 13.25 -5.20
C LEU A 146 5.51 13.49 -6.53
N LYS A 147 5.84 12.41 -7.27
CA LYS A 147 6.41 12.51 -8.62
C LYS A 147 5.39 13.08 -9.61
N ALA A 148 4.16 12.58 -9.60
CA ALA A 148 3.09 13.07 -10.49
C ALA A 148 2.76 14.55 -10.25
N LYS A 149 2.87 15.02 -9.01
CA LYS A 149 2.72 16.42 -8.62
C LYS A 149 3.95 17.29 -8.89
N GLY A 150 5.07 16.72 -9.35
CA GLY A 150 6.30 17.48 -9.62
C GLY A 150 7.08 17.90 -8.38
N LEU A 151 6.71 17.45 -7.18
CA LEU A 151 7.32 17.87 -5.91
C LEU A 151 8.68 17.22 -5.65
N ILE A 152 8.91 16.04 -6.24
CA ILE A 152 10.17 15.30 -6.15
C ILE A 152 10.59 14.80 -7.53
N ALA A 153 11.89 14.62 -7.73
CA ALA A 153 12.48 14.09 -8.94
C ALA A 153 13.46 12.96 -8.62
N ILE A 154 13.64 12.05 -9.59
CA ILE A 154 14.71 11.05 -9.56
C ILE A 154 15.97 11.71 -10.14
N THR A 155 17.08 11.64 -9.43
CA THR A 155 18.40 12.10 -9.88
C THR A 155 19.05 11.08 -10.81
N GLU A 156 20.12 11.45 -11.49
CA GLU A 156 20.86 10.57 -12.41
C GLU A 156 21.36 9.28 -11.72
N ASP A 157 21.70 9.37 -10.44
CA ASP A 157 22.16 8.24 -9.61
C ASP A 157 21.02 7.43 -8.98
N SER A 158 19.79 7.51 -9.52
CA SER A 158 18.59 6.86 -8.96
C SER A 158 18.22 7.31 -7.53
N GLY A 159 18.77 8.42 -7.07
CA GLY A 159 18.39 9.07 -5.82
C GLY A 159 17.11 9.89 -5.98
N LEU A 160 16.47 10.22 -4.87
CA LEU A 160 15.33 11.12 -4.79
C LEU A 160 15.78 12.48 -4.32
N ALA A 161 15.34 13.53 -4.98
CA ALA A 161 15.59 14.90 -4.58
C ALA A 161 14.32 15.74 -4.65
N ILE A 162 14.19 16.71 -3.74
CA ILE A 162 13.10 17.68 -3.78
C ILE A 162 13.30 18.67 -4.93
N THR A 163 12.21 19.01 -5.62
CA THR A 163 12.22 20.02 -6.69
C THR A 163 11.97 21.42 -6.13
N ILE A 164 12.06 22.44 -6.99
CA ILE A 164 11.70 23.82 -6.61
C ILE A 164 10.22 23.88 -6.20
N GLU A 165 9.33 23.23 -6.95
CA GLU A 165 7.90 23.14 -6.61
C GLU A 165 7.67 22.43 -5.27
N GLY A 166 8.45 21.39 -4.98
CA GLY A 166 8.45 20.73 -3.67
C GLY A 166 8.82 21.68 -2.52
N VAL A 167 9.84 22.52 -2.73
CA VAL A 167 10.26 23.52 -1.73
C VAL A 167 9.16 24.57 -1.52
N ASP A 168 8.59 25.09 -2.60
CA ASP A 168 7.51 26.08 -2.53
C ASP A 168 6.27 25.51 -1.82
N HIS A 169 5.95 24.23 -2.07
CA HIS A 169 4.88 23.52 -1.37
C HIS A 169 5.12 23.45 0.13
N ILE A 170 6.32 23.07 0.59
CA ILE A 170 6.66 23.06 2.03
C ILE A 170 6.50 24.45 2.64
N ILE A 171 6.99 25.50 1.96
CA ILE A 171 6.90 26.88 2.47
C ILE A 171 5.44 27.33 2.56
N ALA A 172 4.62 27.01 1.57
CA ALA A 172 3.19 27.32 1.57
C ALA A 172 2.45 26.60 2.72
N THR A 173 2.71 25.30 2.90
CA THR A 173 2.11 24.49 3.97
C THR A 173 2.53 24.99 5.35
N ALA A 174 3.82 25.35 5.53
CA ALA A 174 4.32 25.91 6.79
C ALA A 174 3.68 27.26 7.14
N ARG A 175 3.39 28.10 6.15
CA ARG A 175 2.69 29.39 6.36
C ARG A 175 1.20 29.23 6.66
N ALA A 176 0.59 28.12 6.24
CA ALA A 176 -0.83 27.85 6.42
C ALA A 176 -1.15 27.17 7.77
N LYS A 177 -0.19 26.50 8.42
CA LYS A 177 -0.38 25.97 9.78
C LYS A 177 -0.39 27.16 10.78
N PRO A 178 -1.48 27.39 11.54
CA PRO A 178 -1.46 28.38 12.60
C PRO A 178 -0.41 27.96 13.63
N GLU A 179 0.50 28.87 13.99
CA GLU A 179 1.51 28.62 15.02
C GLU A 179 0.82 28.03 16.27
N PRO A 180 1.26 26.88 16.82
CA PRO A 180 0.91 26.56 18.19
C PRO A 180 1.50 27.70 19.01
N GLN A 181 0.63 28.47 19.70
CA GLN A 181 1.05 29.45 20.69
C GLN A 181 2.03 28.75 21.64
N LEU A 182 3.33 28.99 21.42
CA LEU A 182 4.38 28.50 22.28
C LEU A 182 4.12 29.14 23.64
N LEU A 183 3.73 28.31 24.61
CA LEU A 183 3.79 28.60 26.04
C LEU A 183 5.24 28.93 26.41
N ILE A 184 5.65 30.16 26.13
CA ILE A 184 6.83 30.80 26.74
C ILE A 184 6.31 31.92 27.64
N ASP A 185 5.35 31.58 28.48
CA ASP A 185 4.83 32.48 29.52
C ASP A 185 4.75 31.70 30.83
N LYS A 186 5.92 31.18 31.26
CA LYS A 186 6.16 30.72 32.65
C LYS A 186 7.61 30.40 33.03
N VAL A 187 8.60 30.94 32.32
CA VAL A 187 10.02 30.84 32.74
C VAL A 187 10.71 32.22 32.81
N VAL A 188 10.07 33.29 32.32
CA VAL A 188 10.65 34.65 32.39
C VAL A 188 10.36 35.34 33.73
N ASP A 189 9.28 34.96 34.44
CA ASP A 189 8.97 35.55 35.75
C ASP A 189 9.82 34.96 36.90
N GLU A 190 10.29 33.71 36.86
CA GLU A 190 11.08 33.16 37.98
C GLU A 190 12.55 33.60 37.99
N VAL A 191 13.10 34.06 36.87
CA VAL A 191 14.49 34.55 36.80
C VAL A 191 14.58 36.06 37.09
N ILE A 192 13.53 36.83 36.80
CA ILE A 192 13.51 38.28 37.07
C ILE A 192 13.28 38.60 38.56
N PHE A 193 12.64 37.72 39.34
CA PHE A 193 12.47 37.93 40.80
C PHE A 193 13.66 37.47 41.67
N ALA A 194 14.65 36.75 41.11
CA ALA A 194 15.82 36.30 41.87
C ALA A 194 17.00 37.29 41.84
N GLU A 195 17.14 38.12 40.80
CA GLU A 195 18.21 39.14 40.70
C GLU A 195 17.83 40.52 41.28
N GLY A 196 16.56 40.73 41.65
CA GLY A 196 16.06 42.01 42.17
C GLY A 196 16.06 42.19 43.69
N ALA A 197 16.50 41.21 44.49
CA ALA A 197 16.44 41.26 45.96
C ALA A 197 17.81 41.38 46.66
N ALA A 198 18.88 41.69 45.91
CA ALA A 198 20.25 41.79 46.44
C ALA A 198 20.88 43.19 46.33
N ALA A 199 20.08 44.23 46.10
CA ALA A 199 20.54 45.62 46.15
C ALA A 199 19.43 46.51 46.74
N GLU A 200 19.78 47.25 47.79
CA GLU A 200 18.93 48.07 48.68
C GLU A 200 18.27 47.20 49.78
N GLU A 201 18.67 47.22 51.06
CA GLU A 201 18.97 48.39 51.90
C GLU A 201 20.19 48.18 52.82
N GLU A 202 20.81 49.33 53.07
CA GLU A 202 21.83 49.69 54.05
C GLU A 202 21.27 49.73 55.48
#